data_AF-A0A1E2WK57-F1
#
_entry.id   AF-A0A1E2WK57-F1
#
_cell.length_a   1.000
_cell.length_b   1.000
_cell.length_c   1.000
_cell.angle_alpha   90.00
_cell.angle_beta   90.00
_cell.angle_gamma   90.00
#
_symmetry.space_group_name_H-M   'P 1'
#
loop_
_entity.id
_entity.type
_entity.pdbx_description
1 polymer ?
#
loop_
_entity_poly.entity_id
_entity_poly.type
_entity_poly.pdbx_seq_one_letter_code
_entity_poly.pdbx_strand_id
1 'polypeptide(L)'
;MKHQDQSFQKTKPKHNREASKLEVMPNTLGLDQQHCDILEYCNVLVKHLTPDDLTNYLNPDETFLGFGYGGSESMTLFLEKPGSGKFVRKVLSERLITPKWGREGSDVMLPPCAKAKSQTQYLMNLPESVKPLFPQVLNVIEREQTVTEDGSTIYEYIYDMTFVPGIEVSQFVRRCNPSKEIVAALYCVIFRLLNEKIHSQRRRKMSQPTLEQSYFTKIEKRLALAQETAPKTFNDSLLKSEDIMINGKRMRNLPRLLREFRENPIYHSILEPKFHSLVMGDTNTENIKIGNIEPLLKHYDNFSVTNPPFTAEDIEIRFLDPRAIGFYENGVDTNADDPMYDNKPWHNSLGNYDKIHGEYFDLAYQLHREIPHILLAFDEENPYELSYSGIEEHFSEVMTAAWKLDNPDSDVNQNDPNWLIRFVFLMGSHFAAMPPYHFSKNNDGVLIDNAHHQKRPLAIYVEGIKWLNLTLDMLEGKIDEFHGIPVPNFQIFNHELETVKAPLDYAVPENFTANQSDDRSTPVFQRAAK
;
A
#
# COMPACT_ATOMS: atom_id res chain seq x y z
N MET A 1 11.17 22.82 73.64
CA MET A 1 9.73 22.93 73.31
C MET A 1 9.59 22.55 71.84
N LYS A 2 8.99 21.38 71.57
CA LYS A 2 8.26 20.96 70.35
C LYS A 2 8.98 21.07 68.97
N HIS A 3 9.41 19.91 68.45
CA HIS A 3 8.87 19.20 67.25
C HIS A 3 9.59 19.60 65.94
N GLN A 4 10.00 18.76 65.00
CA GLN A 4 10.15 17.29 64.78
C GLN A 4 10.89 17.24 63.41
N ASP A 5 12.12 16.72 63.27
CA ASP A 5 12.48 15.32 62.94
C ASP A 5 11.56 14.66 61.89
N GLN A 6 12.02 13.90 60.90
CA GLN A 6 13.35 13.57 60.37
C GLN A 6 13.07 12.70 59.12
N SER A 7 13.96 12.79 58.14
CA SER A 7 14.16 11.80 57.09
C SER A 7 14.23 10.36 57.62
N PHE A 8 13.59 9.39 56.98
CA PHE A 8 14.01 7.99 57.07
C PHE A 8 13.73 7.17 55.81
N GLN A 9 14.73 6.36 55.47
CA GLN A 9 14.83 5.40 54.37
C GLN A 9 14.06 4.08 54.62
N LYS A 10 14.03 3.27 53.54
CA LYS A 10 13.87 1.80 53.42
C LYS A 10 12.41 1.33 53.39
N THR A 11 12.02 0.48 52.43
CA THR A 11 12.47 -0.93 52.35
C THR A 11 12.37 -1.54 50.94
N LYS A 12 13.43 -2.26 50.53
CA LYS A 12 13.34 -3.39 49.58
C LYS A 12 13.10 -4.66 50.39
N PRO A 13 12.26 -5.61 49.94
CA PRO A 13 12.33 -6.98 50.41
C PRO A 13 13.24 -7.83 49.51
N LYS A 14 14.10 -8.63 50.14
CA LYS A 14 14.85 -9.77 49.58
C LYS A 14 14.40 -11.02 50.34
N HIS A 15 13.96 -12.05 49.62
CA HIS A 15 14.00 -13.50 49.93
C HIS A 15 13.64 -14.20 48.61
N ASN A 16 14.45 -14.97 47.87
CA ASN A 16 15.43 -16.03 48.11
C ASN A 16 14.81 -17.41 48.41
N ARG A 17 15.22 -18.41 47.59
CA ARG A 17 14.85 -19.85 47.50
C ARG A 17 13.63 -20.12 46.60
N GLU A 18 13.66 -21.04 45.64
CA GLU A 18 14.33 -22.34 45.61
C GLU A 18 14.57 -22.81 44.16
N ALA A 19 15.71 -23.45 43.93
CA ALA A 19 16.00 -24.14 42.68
C ALA A 19 15.26 -25.48 42.68
N SER A 20 14.22 -25.61 41.84
CA SER A 20 13.73 -26.91 41.40
C SER A 20 14.24 -27.18 39.99
N LYS A 21 15.10 -28.19 39.89
CA LYS A 21 15.38 -28.89 38.62
C LYS A 21 14.03 -29.37 38.07
N LEU A 22 13.64 -28.88 36.91
CA LEU A 22 12.66 -29.55 36.06
C LEU A 22 13.40 -29.95 34.79
N GLU A 23 13.42 -31.27 34.62
CA GLU A 23 14.11 -31.99 33.56
C GLU A 23 13.69 -31.51 32.18
N VAL A 24 14.69 -31.39 31.32
CA VAL A 24 14.51 -31.40 29.87
C VAL A 24 13.88 -32.74 29.50
N MET A 25 12.65 -32.70 28.97
CA MET A 25 12.05 -33.77 28.18
C MET A 25 11.38 -33.16 26.94
N PRO A 26 11.42 -33.85 25.79
CA PRO A 26 11.31 -33.27 24.46
C PRO A 26 9.87 -33.29 23.90
N ASN A 27 9.62 -32.36 22.97
CA ASN A 27 8.54 -32.36 21.96
C ASN A 27 7.10 -32.62 22.42
N THR A 28 6.28 -31.57 22.36
CA THR A 28 4.98 -31.59 21.64
C THR A 28 4.43 -30.16 21.47
N LEU A 29 4.10 -29.82 20.21
CA LEU A 29 3.21 -28.73 19.76
C LEU A 29 3.68 -27.27 19.96
N GLY A 30 4.34 -26.72 18.94
CA GLY A 30 4.59 -25.29 18.77
C GLY A 30 3.34 -24.52 18.37
N LEU A 31 2.47 -24.20 19.33
CA LEU A 31 1.28 -23.35 19.13
C LEU A 31 1.04 -22.27 20.21
N ASP A 32 1.84 -22.19 21.27
CA ASP A 32 1.37 -21.53 22.50
C ASP A 32 1.76 -20.04 22.71
N GLN A 33 2.55 -19.42 21.82
CA GLN A 33 2.89 -17.99 21.94
C GLN A 33 2.18 -17.10 20.89
N GLN A 34 1.79 -17.66 19.74
CA GLN A 34 1.00 -16.95 18.73
C GLN A 34 -0.47 -16.74 19.17
N HIS A 35 -0.98 -17.59 20.07
CA HIS A 35 -2.37 -17.51 20.55
C HIS A 35 -2.60 -16.37 21.55
N CYS A 36 -1.62 -16.03 22.39
CA CYS A 36 -1.78 -15.01 23.43
C CYS A 36 -1.83 -13.57 22.88
N ASP A 37 -1.01 -13.24 21.88
CA ASP A 37 -1.01 -11.89 21.28
C ASP A 37 -2.28 -11.62 20.44
N ILE A 38 -2.90 -12.66 19.89
CA ILE A 38 -4.16 -12.57 19.13
C ILE A 38 -5.34 -12.32 20.08
N LEU A 39 -5.34 -12.91 21.28
CA LEU A 39 -6.44 -12.80 22.23
C LEU A 39 -6.55 -11.42 22.90
N GLU A 40 -5.42 -10.75 23.16
CA GLU A 40 -5.43 -9.42 23.80
C GLU A 40 -5.95 -8.33 22.83
N TYR A 41 -5.76 -8.51 21.52
CA TYR A 41 -6.23 -7.58 20.48
C TYR A 41 -7.63 -7.91 19.92
N CYS A 42 -8.06 -9.18 20.00
CA CYS A 42 -9.42 -9.61 19.65
C CYS A 42 -10.52 -8.84 20.42
N ASN A 43 -10.21 -8.29 21.60
CA ASN A 43 -11.17 -7.55 22.44
C ASN A 43 -11.74 -6.25 21.84
N VAL A 44 -11.15 -5.70 20.76
CA VAL A 44 -11.67 -4.48 20.10
C VAL A 44 -12.66 -4.79 18.98
N LEU A 45 -12.52 -5.91 18.25
CA LEU A 45 -13.45 -6.34 17.20
C LEU A 45 -14.58 -7.26 17.74
N VAL A 46 -14.30 -8.03 18.81
CA VAL A 46 -15.26 -8.95 19.45
C VAL A 46 -16.42 -8.23 20.16
N LYS A 47 -16.39 -6.89 20.29
CA LYS A 47 -17.50 -6.14 20.92
C LYS A 47 -18.67 -5.79 20.00
N HIS A 48 -18.55 -6.01 18.69
CA HIS A 48 -19.61 -5.68 17.71
C HIS A 48 -20.26 -6.89 17.03
N LEU A 49 -19.71 -8.09 17.23
CA LEU A 49 -20.31 -9.34 16.81
C LEU A 49 -20.76 -10.05 18.08
N THR A 50 -22.07 -10.20 18.26
CA THR A 50 -22.55 -11.05 19.34
C THR A 50 -22.10 -12.50 19.07
N PRO A 51 -22.01 -13.36 20.09
CA PRO A 51 -21.85 -14.81 19.87
C PRO A 51 -22.86 -15.38 18.86
N ASP A 52 -24.04 -14.77 18.75
CA ASP A 52 -25.08 -15.10 17.77
C ASP A 52 -24.75 -14.65 16.33
N ASP A 53 -23.94 -13.60 16.15
CA ASP A 53 -23.47 -13.19 14.82
C ASP A 53 -22.42 -14.19 14.28
N LEU A 54 -21.60 -14.80 15.15
CA LEU A 54 -20.56 -15.75 14.73
C LEU A 54 -21.13 -17.09 14.24
N THR A 55 -22.20 -17.59 14.87
CA THR A 55 -22.84 -18.86 14.49
C THR A 55 -23.39 -18.83 13.06
N ASN A 56 -23.76 -17.65 12.54
CA ASN A 56 -24.20 -17.47 11.15
C ASN A 56 -23.11 -17.73 10.09
N TYR A 57 -21.85 -17.84 10.52
CA TYR A 57 -20.68 -18.04 9.65
C TYR A 57 -19.88 -19.28 9.98
N LEU A 58 -20.39 -20.17 10.83
CA LEU A 58 -19.75 -21.44 11.18
C LEU A 58 -20.62 -22.62 10.73
N ASN A 59 -20.01 -23.60 10.08
CA ASN A 59 -20.67 -24.88 9.84
C ASN A 59 -20.61 -25.77 11.09
N PRO A 60 -21.55 -26.72 11.28
CA PRO A 60 -21.61 -27.56 12.49
C PRO A 60 -20.36 -28.38 12.79
N ASP A 61 -19.53 -28.67 11.77
CA ASP A 61 -18.30 -29.46 11.88
C ASP A 61 -17.02 -28.62 11.93
N GLU A 62 -17.13 -27.29 11.99
CA GLU A 62 -15.99 -26.38 12.02
C GLU A 62 -15.66 -25.94 13.45
N THR A 63 -14.37 -25.91 13.77
CA THR A 63 -13.85 -25.35 15.01
C THR A 63 -13.31 -23.95 14.75
N PHE A 64 -13.80 -22.98 15.52
CA PHE A 64 -13.30 -21.61 15.50
C PHE A 64 -11.97 -21.50 16.27
N LEU A 65 -10.92 -20.98 15.62
CA LEU A 65 -9.58 -20.85 16.19
C LEU A 65 -9.23 -19.41 16.60
N GLY A 66 -9.84 -18.41 15.96
CA GLY A 66 -9.57 -16.99 16.23
C GLY A 66 -9.96 -16.07 15.08
N PHE A 67 -9.76 -14.76 15.28
CA PHE A 67 -9.97 -13.73 14.27
C PHE A 67 -8.65 -13.21 13.70
N GLY A 68 -8.68 -12.80 12.43
CA GLY A 68 -7.66 -11.96 11.81
C GLY A 68 -8.13 -10.51 11.71
N TYR A 69 -7.20 -9.56 11.81
CA TYR A 69 -7.49 -8.17 11.51
C TYR A 69 -7.64 -8.00 9.99
N GLY A 70 -8.88 -7.90 9.52
CA GLY A 70 -9.22 -7.77 8.09
C GLY A 70 -9.36 -6.32 7.59
N GLY A 71 -8.88 -5.35 8.35
CA GLY A 71 -9.16 -3.92 8.13
C GLY A 71 -10.63 -3.55 8.37
N SER A 72 -11.01 -2.33 8.02
CA SER A 72 -12.38 -1.79 8.20
C SER A 72 -13.43 -2.33 7.21
N GLU A 73 -13.06 -3.35 6.42
CA GLU A 73 -13.81 -3.82 5.26
C GLU A 73 -14.22 -5.29 5.34
N SER A 74 -13.63 -6.09 6.24
CA SER A 74 -13.85 -7.54 6.29
C SER A 74 -13.71 -8.14 7.69
N MET A 75 -14.47 -9.21 7.95
CA MET A 75 -14.22 -10.11 9.07
C MET A 75 -13.44 -11.33 8.56
N THR A 76 -12.29 -11.62 9.18
CA THR A 76 -11.46 -12.79 8.85
C THR A 76 -11.49 -13.79 10.00
N LEU A 77 -11.92 -15.02 9.72
CA LEU A 77 -12.02 -16.12 10.67
C LEU A 77 -10.94 -17.17 10.37
N PHE A 78 -10.26 -17.63 11.41
CA PHE A 78 -9.39 -18.81 11.35
C PHE A 78 -10.20 -20.02 11.83
N LEU A 79 -10.29 -21.03 10.98
CA LEU A 79 -11.15 -22.20 11.19
C LEU A 79 -10.37 -23.49 11.00
N GLU A 80 -10.85 -24.56 11.62
CA GLU A 80 -10.36 -25.92 11.41
C GLU A 80 -11.52 -26.87 11.14
N LYS A 81 -11.34 -27.75 10.15
CA LYS A 81 -12.30 -28.80 9.83
C LYS A 81 -11.63 -30.17 9.94
N PRO A 82 -12.23 -31.15 10.65
CA PRO A 82 -11.70 -32.51 10.73
C PRO A 82 -11.41 -33.10 9.35
N GLY A 83 -10.20 -33.61 9.15
CA GLY A 83 -9.75 -34.21 7.88
C GLY A 83 -9.37 -33.22 6.76
N SER A 84 -9.74 -31.93 6.86
CA SER A 84 -9.36 -30.89 5.89
C SER A 84 -8.29 -29.92 6.42
N GLY A 85 -8.09 -29.90 7.75
CA GLY A 85 -7.09 -29.04 8.40
C GLY A 85 -7.56 -27.60 8.58
N LYS A 86 -6.59 -26.69 8.72
CA LYS A 86 -6.82 -25.26 8.98
C LYS A 86 -7.08 -24.50 7.69
N PHE A 87 -8.03 -23.57 7.74
CA PHE A 87 -8.37 -22.68 6.64
C PHE A 87 -8.81 -21.31 7.17
N VAL A 88 -8.93 -20.34 6.26
CA VAL A 88 -9.31 -18.96 6.56
C VAL A 88 -10.60 -18.65 5.83
N ARG A 89 -11.61 -18.14 6.55
CA ARG A 89 -12.86 -17.63 5.98
C ARG A 89 -12.86 -16.12 6.03
N LYS A 90 -13.02 -15.46 4.89
CA LYS A 90 -13.21 -14.01 4.79
C LYS A 90 -14.67 -13.71 4.51
N VAL A 91 -15.26 -12.86 5.35
CA VAL A 91 -16.65 -12.40 5.28
C VAL A 91 -16.63 -10.91 4.96
N LEU A 92 -17.10 -10.57 3.76
CA LEU A 92 -17.34 -9.20 3.34
C LEU A 92 -18.85 -8.97 3.39
N SER A 93 -19.28 -7.99 4.17
CA SER A 93 -20.69 -7.70 4.41
C SER A 93 -20.89 -6.20 4.44
N GLU A 94 -21.91 -5.68 3.76
CA GLU A 94 -22.20 -4.25 3.75
C GLU A 94 -22.45 -3.69 5.16
N ARG A 95 -22.82 -4.54 6.12
CA ARG A 95 -22.97 -4.19 7.54
C ARG A 95 -21.64 -3.83 8.23
N LEU A 96 -20.53 -4.39 7.76
CA LEU A 96 -19.21 -4.25 8.41
C LEU A 96 -18.41 -3.05 7.90
N ILE A 97 -18.85 -2.43 6.81
CA ILE A 97 -18.09 -1.42 6.10
C ILE A 97 -18.23 -0.07 6.80
N THR A 98 -17.10 0.58 7.11
CA THR A 98 -17.10 1.89 7.79
C THR A 98 -17.41 3.05 6.83
N PRO A 99 -16.80 3.15 5.64
CA PRO A 99 -17.16 4.19 4.67
C PRO A 99 -18.44 3.82 3.90
N LYS A 100 -19.18 4.81 3.40
CA LYS A 100 -20.40 4.60 2.60
C LYS A 100 -20.06 4.29 1.13
N TRP A 101 -19.59 3.09 0.86
CA TRP A 101 -19.29 2.65 -0.51
C TRP A 101 -20.59 2.42 -1.30
N GLY A 102 -20.60 2.78 -2.59
CA GLY A 102 -21.68 2.39 -3.50
C GLY A 102 -21.58 0.90 -3.85
N ARG A 103 -22.68 0.15 -3.63
CA ARG A 103 -22.76 -1.31 -3.85
C ARG A 103 -22.33 -1.77 -5.25
N GLU A 104 -22.67 -0.99 -6.28
CA GLU A 104 -22.43 -1.33 -7.70
C GLU A 104 -21.23 -0.57 -8.29
N GLY A 105 -20.29 -0.10 -7.45
CA GLY A 105 -19.13 0.64 -7.92
C GLY A 105 -18.31 -0.15 -8.94
N SER A 106 -18.21 0.36 -10.17
CA SER A 106 -17.51 -0.27 -11.30
C SER A 106 -16.15 0.38 -11.63
N ASP A 107 -15.65 1.23 -10.75
CA ASP A 107 -14.48 2.10 -10.95
C ASP A 107 -13.35 1.72 -9.97
N VAL A 108 -12.24 2.48 -9.93
CA VAL A 108 -11.09 2.28 -9.00
C VAL A 108 -11.45 2.29 -7.51
N MET A 109 -12.70 2.64 -7.22
CA MET A 109 -13.36 2.62 -5.91
C MET A 109 -14.31 1.42 -5.81
N LEU A 110 -13.76 0.21 -5.96
CA LEU A 110 -14.56 -1.01 -5.80
C LEU A 110 -15.03 -1.16 -4.35
N PRO A 111 -16.33 -1.42 -4.12
CA PRO A 111 -16.81 -1.76 -2.79
C PRO A 111 -16.15 -3.07 -2.31
N PRO A 112 -16.00 -3.27 -0.98
CA PRO A 112 -15.35 -4.44 -0.39
C PRO A 112 -15.74 -5.80 -0.99
N CYS A 113 -17.03 -6.03 -1.26
CA CYS A 113 -17.47 -7.30 -1.84
C CYS A 113 -17.01 -7.47 -3.32
N ALA A 114 -17.04 -6.42 -4.14
CA ALA A 114 -16.52 -6.46 -5.50
C ALA A 114 -14.99 -6.64 -5.53
N LYS A 115 -14.28 -6.00 -4.59
CA LYS A 115 -12.84 -6.20 -4.36
C LYS A 115 -12.53 -7.65 -3.98
N ALA A 116 -13.30 -8.24 -3.07
CA ALA A 116 -13.14 -9.64 -2.68
C ALA A 116 -13.43 -10.62 -3.84
N LYS A 117 -14.45 -10.34 -4.64
CA LYS A 117 -14.74 -11.12 -5.85
C LYS A 117 -13.60 -11.05 -6.87
N SER A 118 -13.01 -9.87 -7.05
CA SER A 118 -11.84 -9.71 -7.92
C SER A 118 -10.63 -10.46 -7.37
N GLN A 119 -10.45 -10.46 -6.05
CA GLN A 119 -9.37 -11.17 -5.37
C GLN A 119 -9.50 -12.70 -5.48
N THR A 120 -10.70 -13.27 -5.29
CA THR A 120 -10.89 -14.72 -5.46
C THR A 120 -10.67 -15.13 -6.91
N GLN A 121 -11.16 -14.34 -7.87
CA GLN A 121 -10.88 -14.56 -9.29
C GLN A 121 -9.38 -14.46 -9.59
N TYR A 122 -8.67 -13.51 -8.98
CA TYR A 122 -7.21 -13.41 -9.11
C TYR A 122 -6.53 -14.71 -8.68
N LEU A 123 -6.82 -15.17 -7.46
CA LEU A 123 -6.21 -16.36 -6.87
C LEU A 123 -6.50 -17.64 -7.67
N MET A 124 -7.75 -17.82 -8.10
CA MET A 124 -8.16 -19.00 -8.89
C MET A 124 -7.46 -19.06 -10.25
N ASN A 125 -7.14 -17.90 -10.83
CA ASN A 125 -6.54 -17.80 -12.16
C ASN A 125 -5.03 -17.60 -12.14
N LEU A 126 -4.32 -17.76 -11.02
CA LEU A 126 -2.86 -17.65 -11.00
C LEU A 126 -2.19 -18.68 -11.94
N PRO A 127 -1.05 -18.38 -12.59
CA PRO A 127 -0.25 -19.39 -13.30
C PRO A 127 0.22 -20.50 -12.36
N GLU A 128 0.28 -21.75 -12.84
CA GLU A 128 0.70 -22.91 -12.01
C GLU A 128 2.09 -22.73 -11.38
N SER A 129 3.01 -22.06 -12.08
CA SER A 129 4.36 -21.76 -11.58
C SER A 129 4.37 -20.79 -10.39
N VAL A 130 3.29 -20.04 -10.19
CA VAL A 130 3.16 -18.98 -9.18
C VAL A 130 2.19 -19.36 -8.08
N LYS A 131 1.16 -20.18 -8.38
CA LYS A 131 0.13 -20.66 -7.42
C LYS A 131 0.68 -21.08 -6.05
N PRO A 132 1.81 -21.82 -5.93
CA PRO A 132 2.33 -22.23 -4.63
C PRO A 132 2.74 -21.08 -3.69
N LEU A 133 2.93 -19.87 -4.23
CA LEU A 133 3.32 -18.70 -3.45
C LEU A 133 2.13 -17.99 -2.77
N PHE A 134 0.89 -18.37 -3.09
CA PHE A 134 -0.34 -17.68 -2.68
C PHE A 134 -1.33 -18.64 -1.98
N PRO A 135 -2.30 -18.12 -1.20
CA PRO A 135 -3.41 -18.93 -0.71
C PRO A 135 -4.29 -19.43 -1.87
N GLN A 136 -4.84 -20.63 -1.73
CA GLN A 136 -5.77 -21.21 -2.71
C GLN A 136 -7.20 -21.00 -2.24
N VAL A 137 -8.07 -20.55 -3.14
CA VAL A 137 -9.52 -20.44 -2.88
C VAL A 137 -10.11 -21.84 -2.82
N LEU A 138 -10.81 -22.14 -1.73
CA LEU A 138 -11.43 -23.43 -1.46
C LEU A 138 -12.93 -23.41 -1.75
N ASN A 139 -13.60 -22.32 -1.38
CA ASN A 139 -15.04 -22.17 -1.51
C ASN A 139 -15.42 -20.68 -1.63
N VAL A 140 -16.53 -20.39 -2.30
CA VAL A 140 -17.10 -19.04 -2.45
C VAL A 140 -18.61 -19.11 -2.28
N ILE A 141 -19.16 -18.19 -1.49
CA ILE A 141 -20.59 -18.04 -1.23
C ILE A 141 -20.97 -16.57 -1.44
N GLU A 142 -21.98 -16.32 -2.25
CA GLU A 142 -22.65 -15.02 -2.37
C GLU A 142 -24.07 -15.14 -1.83
N ARG A 143 -24.49 -14.26 -0.91
CA ARG A 143 -25.85 -14.28 -0.37
C ARG A 143 -26.38 -12.88 -0.06
N GLU A 144 -27.70 -12.73 -0.11
CA GLU A 144 -28.40 -11.56 0.42
C GLU A 144 -29.13 -11.95 1.71
N GLN A 145 -28.99 -11.16 2.76
CA GLN A 145 -29.69 -11.35 4.03
C GLN A 145 -30.61 -10.17 4.32
N THR A 146 -31.84 -10.45 4.75
CA THR A 146 -32.73 -9.40 5.27
C THR A 146 -32.41 -9.18 6.76
N VAL A 147 -31.96 -7.99 7.14
CA VAL A 147 -31.34 -7.76 8.45
C VAL A 147 -32.25 -7.00 9.43
N THR A 148 -33.39 -6.47 8.98
CA THR A 148 -34.26 -5.61 9.80
C THR A 148 -35.75 -5.77 9.48
N GLU A 149 -36.61 -5.42 10.44
CA GLU A 149 -38.09 -5.37 10.29
C GLU A 149 -38.56 -4.39 9.19
N ASP A 150 -37.69 -3.46 8.76
CA ASP A 150 -37.93 -2.54 7.64
C ASP A 150 -37.70 -3.16 6.25
N GLY A 151 -37.28 -4.43 6.18
CA GLY A 151 -37.08 -5.19 4.95
C GLY A 151 -35.77 -4.89 4.22
N SER A 152 -34.81 -4.19 4.83
CA SER A 152 -33.53 -3.92 4.19
C SER A 152 -32.71 -5.20 3.96
N THR A 153 -32.13 -5.35 2.76
CA THR A 153 -31.25 -6.45 2.37
C THR A 153 -29.79 -6.02 2.40
N ILE A 154 -28.94 -6.87 2.98
CA ILE A 154 -27.49 -6.73 3.05
C ILE A 154 -26.88 -7.79 2.14
N TYR A 155 -25.98 -7.36 1.25
CA TYR A 155 -25.20 -8.27 0.41
C TYR A 155 -23.92 -8.73 1.11
N GLU A 156 -23.64 -10.02 0.98
CA GLU A 156 -22.43 -10.64 1.53
C GLU A 156 -21.68 -11.46 0.47
N TYR A 157 -20.36 -11.31 0.48
CA TYR A 157 -19.42 -12.13 -0.28
C TYR A 157 -18.48 -12.84 0.69
N ILE A 158 -18.59 -14.15 0.76
CA ILE A 158 -17.85 -14.99 1.71
C ILE A 158 -17.00 -15.97 0.94
N TYR A 159 -15.74 -16.13 1.32
CA TYR A 159 -14.89 -17.13 0.69
C TYR A 159 -13.92 -17.76 1.68
N ASP A 160 -13.64 -19.05 1.44
CA ASP A 160 -12.67 -19.84 2.17
C ASP A 160 -11.38 -19.94 1.36
N MET A 161 -10.24 -19.86 2.03
CA MET A 161 -8.92 -20.03 1.44
C MET A 161 -8.01 -20.86 2.34
N THR A 162 -6.99 -21.48 1.76
CA THR A 162 -5.97 -22.22 2.52
C THR A 162 -5.29 -21.32 3.54
N PHE A 163 -5.04 -21.86 4.74
CA PHE A 163 -4.20 -21.20 5.73
C PHE A 163 -2.76 -21.12 5.23
N VAL A 164 -2.14 -19.93 5.34
CA VAL A 164 -0.72 -19.71 5.03
C VAL A 164 0.05 -19.59 6.34
N PRO A 165 0.91 -20.57 6.69
CA PRO A 165 1.70 -20.51 7.91
C PRO A 165 2.81 -19.46 7.81
N GLY A 166 3.39 -19.12 8.96
CA GLY A 166 4.53 -18.21 9.06
C GLY A 166 4.22 -16.89 9.76
N ILE A 167 5.25 -16.07 9.87
CA ILE A 167 5.23 -14.74 10.49
C ILE A 167 5.29 -13.66 9.42
N GLU A 168 4.59 -12.55 9.62
CA GLU A 168 4.62 -11.39 8.71
C GLU A 168 5.99 -10.72 8.75
N VAL A 169 6.47 -10.18 7.63
CA VAL A 169 7.74 -9.45 7.62
C VAL A 169 7.73 -8.32 8.65
N SER A 170 6.64 -7.56 8.77
CA SER A 170 6.50 -6.50 9.79
C SER A 170 6.60 -7.03 11.21
N GLN A 171 5.96 -8.17 11.50
CA GLN A 171 6.02 -8.82 12.81
C GLN A 171 7.40 -9.42 13.09
N PHE A 172 8.09 -9.96 12.09
CA PHE A 172 9.46 -10.45 12.22
C PHE A 172 10.38 -9.29 12.59
N VAL A 173 10.29 -8.17 11.86
CA VAL A 173 11.07 -6.96 12.18
C VAL A 173 10.79 -6.50 13.61
N ARG A 174 9.51 -6.32 13.96
CA ARG A 174 9.08 -5.83 15.27
C ARG A 174 9.48 -6.73 16.45
N ARG A 175 9.43 -8.06 16.28
CA ARG A 175 9.62 -9.02 17.38
C ARG A 175 11.06 -9.49 17.51
N CYS A 176 11.74 -9.65 16.38
CA CYS A 176 13.10 -10.19 16.33
C CYS A 176 14.17 -9.11 16.25
N ASN A 177 13.80 -7.85 15.96
CA ASN A 177 14.71 -6.72 15.81
C ASN A 177 15.97 -7.06 14.98
N PRO A 178 15.81 -7.59 13.76
CA PRO A 178 16.93 -7.93 12.89
C PRO A 178 17.74 -6.66 12.56
N SER A 179 19.01 -6.80 12.22
CA SER A 179 19.79 -5.66 11.71
C SER A 179 19.24 -5.19 10.36
N LYS A 180 19.50 -3.92 10.00
CA LYS A 180 19.08 -3.35 8.72
C LYS A 180 19.62 -4.13 7.51
N GLU A 181 20.80 -4.75 7.64
CA GLU A 181 21.40 -5.59 6.60
C GLU A 181 20.58 -6.87 6.37
N ILE A 182 20.07 -7.49 7.43
CA ILE A 182 19.18 -8.66 7.31
C ILE A 182 17.85 -8.26 6.65
N VAL A 183 17.28 -7.11 7.02
CA VAL A 183 16.05 -6.61 6.39
C VAL A 183 16.27 -6.28 4.91
N ALA A 184 17.36 -5.60 4.57
CA ALA A 184 17.71 -5.27 3.19
C ALA A 184 17.92 -6.53 2.34
N ALA A 185 18.57 -7.56 2.90
CA ALA A 185 18.73 -8.85 2.22
C ALA A 185 17.40 -9.58 2.01
N LEU A 186 16.53 -9.56 3.01
CA LEU A 186 15.17 -10.10 2.90
C LEU A 186 14.39 -9.37 1.80
N TYR A 187 14.48 -8.04 1.71
CA TYR A 187 13.88 -7.27 0.63
C TYR A 187 14.47 -7.63 -0.73
N CYS A 188 15.79 -7.80 -0.84
CA CYS A 188 16.42 -8.27 -2.07
C CYS A 188 15.86 -9.63 -2.53
N VAL A 189 15.70 -10.59 -1.61
CA VAL A 189 15.11 -11.91 -1.90
C VAL A 189 13.64 -11.77 -2.35
N ILE A 190 12.85 -10.96 -1.66
CA ILE A 190 11.44 -10.70 -2.00
C ILE A 190 11.34 -10.07 -3.40
N PHE A 191 12.13 -9.04 -3.70
CA PHE A 191 12.10 -8.36 -4.99
C PHE A 191 12.58 -9.23 -6.14
N ARG A 192 13.59 -10.08 -5.92
CA ARG A 192 13.99 -11.09 -6.91
C ARG A 192 12.87 -12.09 -7.18
N LEU A 193 12.22 -12.59 -6.13
CA LEU A 193 11.09 -13.51 -6.28
C LEU A 193 9.95 -12.87 -7.08
N LEU A 194 9.58 -11.62 -6.74
CA LEU A 194 8.57 -10.85 -7.46
C LEU A 194 8.95 -10.67 -8.93
N ASN A 195 10.14 -10.13 -9.20
CA ASN A 195 10.61 -9.85 -10.55
C ASN A 195 10.70 -11.13 -11.42
N GLU A 196 11.33 -12.18 -10.89
CA GLU A 196 11.65 -13.38 -11.67
C GLU A 196 10.47 -14.34 -11.83
N LYS A 197 9.60 -14.46 -10.82
CA LYS A 197 8.48 -15.42 -10.85
C LYS A 197 7.13 -14.78 -11.15
N ILE A 198 6.87 -13.56 -10.66
CA ILE A 198 5.55 -12.94 -10.72
C ILE A 198 5.49 -11.95 -11.90
N HIS A 199 6.33 -10.92 -11.91
CA HIS A 199 6.33 -9.86 -12.94
C HIS A 199 6.74 -10.36 -14.33
N SER A 200 7.42 -11.51 -14.40
CA SER A 200 7.69 -12.20 -15.66
C SER A 200 6.44 -12.79 -16.33
N GLN A 201 5.32 -12.90 -15.61
CA GLN A 201 4.07 -13.47 -16.10
C GLN A 201 3.13 -12.40 -16.66
N ARG A 202 2.35 -12.76 -17.69
CA ARG A 202 1.27 -11.93 -18.26
C ARG A 202 1.70 -10.54 -18.72
N ARG A 203 2.97 -10.41 -19.13
CA ARG A 203 3.51 -9.13 -19.57
C ARG A 203 2.81 -8.65 -20.84
N ARG A 204 2.33 -7.41 -20.84
CA ARG A 204 1.66 -6.79 -21.98
C ARG A 204 1.87 -5.28 -22.03
N LYS A 205 1.82 -4.71 -23.24
CA LYS A 205 1.80 -3.25 -23.43
C LYS A 205 0.43 -2.70 -23.06
N MET A 206 0.42 -1.48 -22.57
CA MET A 206 -0.81 -0.79 -22.21
C MET A 206 -1.59 -0.32 -23.42
N SER A 207 -2.91 -0.51 -23.36
CA SER A 207 -3.86 -0.05 -24.38
C SER A 207 -4.55 1.26 -24.00
N GLN A 208 -4.45 1.70 -22.74
CA GLN A 208 -5.09 2.89 -22.19
C GLN A 208 -4.16 3.59 -21.18
N PRO A 209 -4.35 4.89 -20.87
CA PRO A 209 -3.51 5.64 -19.94
C PRO A 209 -3.70 5.21 -18.48
N THR A 210 -2.62 4.81 -17.83
CA THR A 210 -2.57 4.34 -16.44
C THR A 210 -2.58 5.49 -15.46
N LEU A 211 -1.87 6.59 -15.75
CA LEU A 211 -1.69 7.68 -14.80
C LEU A 211 -3.01 8.31 -14.38
N GLU A 212 -3.82 8.71 -15.36
CA GLU A 212 -5.10 9.36 -15.11
C GLU A 212 -6.06 8.46 -14.33
N GLN A 213 -6.12 7.18 -14.71
CA GLN A 213 -7.11 6.25 -14.22
C GLN A 213 -6.71 5.64 -12.86
N SER A 214 -5.52 5.05 -12.80
CA SER A 214 -5.08 4.26 -11.65
C SER A 214 -4.46 5.10 -10.53
N TYR A 215 -4.00 6.32 -10.81
CA TYR A 215 -3.34 7.16 -9.82
C TYR A 215 -4.09 8.47 -9.58
N PHE A 216 -4.25 9.35 -10.57
CA PHE A 216 -4.80 10.69 -10.33
C PHE A 216 -6.27 10.65 -9.93
N THR A 217 -7.13 10.06 -10.77
CA THR A 217 -8.56 9.90 -10.50
C THR A 217 -8.79 9.09 -9.21
N LYS A 218 -7.93 8.09 -8.94
CA LYS A 218 -8.01 7.28 -7.72
C LYS A 218 -7.73 8.11 -6.46
N ILE A 219 -6.70 8.95 -6.47
CA ILE A 219 -6.41 9.87 -5.36
C ILE A 219 -7.61 10.81 -5.15
N GLU A 220 -8.08 11.46 -6.20
CA GLU A 220 -9.19 12.42 -6.14
C GLU A 220 -10.47 11.78 -5.56
N LYS A 221 -10.88 10.62 -6.09
CA LYS A 221 -12.07 9.89 -5.59
C LYS A 221 -11.91 9.43 -4.15
N ARG A 222 -10.72 8.99 -3.75
CA ARG A 222 -10.47 8.55 -2.37
C ARG A 222 -10.44 9.71 -1.38
N LEU A 223 -9.92 10.86 -1.78
CA LEU A 223 -9.96 12.05 -0.93
C LEU A 223 -11.39 12.60 -0.81
N ALA A 224 -12.19 12.54 -1.88
CA ALA A 224 -13.61 12.85 -1.81
C ALA A 224 -14.33 11.93 -0.82
N LEU A 225 -14.08 10.62 -0.87
CA LEU A 225 -14.61 9.68 0.12
C LEU A 225 -14.13 10.00 1.55
N ALA A 226 -12.86 10.39 1.71
CA ALA A 226 -12.32 10.80 3.01
C ALA A 226 -13.04 12.05 3.55
N GLN A 227 -13.31 13.02 2.69
CA GLN A 227 -14.08 14.23 3.02
C GLN A 227 -15.52 13.91 3.40
N GLU A 228 -16.20 13.03 2.66
CA GLU A 228 -17.56 12.59 3.00
C GLU A 228 -17.60 11.83 4.33
N THR A 229 -16.56 11.05 4.63
CA THR A 229 -16.47 10.23 5.84
C THR A 229 -16.16 11.09 7.09
N ALA A 230 -15.21 12.01 7.00
CA ALA A 230 -14.74 12.84 8.11
C ALA A 230 -14.57 14.31 7.69
N PRO A 231 -15.68 15.03 7.41
CA PRO A 231 -15.66 16.36 6.79
C PRO A 231 -15.00 17.46 7.64
N LYS A 232 -14.90 17.32 8.96
CA LYS A 232 -14.19 18.28 9.83
C LYS A 232 -12.68 18.08 9.75
N THR A 233 -12.24 16.82 9.66
CA THR A 233 -10.83 16.47 9.54
C THR A 233 -10.31 16.72 8.12
N PHE A 234 -10.98 16.12 7.12
CA PHE A 234 -10.70 16.28 5.70
C PHE A 234 -11.53 17.42 5.12
N ASN A 235 -11.41 18.59 5.74
CA ASN A 235 -12.17 19.77 5.35
C ASN A 235 -11.61 20.45 4.09
N ASP A 236 -12.36 21.42 3.56
CA ASP A 236 -11.97 22.19 2.38
C ASP A 236 -10.65 22.92 2.54
N SER A 237 -10.34 23.45 3.73
CA SER A 237 -9.07 24.14 3.98
C SER A 237 -7.86 23.21 3.83
N LEU A 238 -8.01 21.93 4.18
CA LEU A 238 -6.96 20.92 3.97
C LEU A 238 -6.90 20.49 2.50
N LEU A 239 -8.04 20.12 1.92
CA LEU A 239 -8.08 19.43 0.62
C LEU A 239 -8.00 20.35 -0.59
N LYS A 240 -8.42 21.62 -0.47
CA LYS A 240 -8.43 22.59 -1.58
C LYS A 240 -7.29 23.59 -1.54
N SER A 241 -6.51 23.64 -0.45
CA SER A 241 -5.33 24.50 -0.39
C SER A 241 -4.30 24.06 -1.43
N GLU A 242 -3.65 25.03 -2.09
CA GLU A 242 -2.58 24.82 -3.05
C GLU A 242 -1.23 24.47 -2.36
N ASP A 243 -1.07 24.91 -1.12
CA ASP A 243 0.15 24.69 -0.33
C ASP A 243 -0.19 24.15 1.06
N ILE A 244 0.78 23.48 1.67
CA ILE A 244 0.69 22.93 3.02
C ILE A 244 2.03 23.11 3.73
N MET A 245 2.01 23.37 5.03
CA MET A 245 3.20 23.37 5.87
C MET A 245 3.31 22.02 6.57
N ILE A 246 4.37 21.27 6.27
CA ILE A 246 4.65 19.96 6.87
C ILE A 246 5.99 20.07 7.60
N ASN A 247 6.01 19.84 8.91
CA ASN A 247 7.22 19.91 9.75
C ASN A 247 8.03 21.21 9.52
N GLY A 248 7.33 22.34 9.38
CA GLY A 248 7.95 23.65 9.14
C GLY A 248 8.40 23.95 7.71
N LYS A 249 8.28 22.99 6.77
CA LYS A 249 8.57 23.19 5.35
C LYS A 249 7.29 23.44 4.56
N ARG A 250 7.26 24.51 3.74
CA ARG A 250 6.19 24.74 2.77
C ARG A 250 6.34 23.78 1.60
N MET A 251 5.27 23.06 1.29
CA MET A 251 5.20 22.10 0.20
C MET A 251 3.96 22.37 -0.66
N ARG A 252 4.01 21.93 -1.92
CA ARG A 252 2.82 21.92 -2.78
C ARG A 252 1.87 20.85 -2.26
N ASN A 253 0.59 21.20 -2.15
CA ASN A 253 -0.42 20.24 -1.73
C ASN A 253 -0.93 19.40 -2.91
N LEU A 254 -1.73 18.36 -2.64
CA LEU A 254 -2.19 17.40 -3.66
C LEU A 254 -2.89 18.04 -4.88
N PRO A 255 -3.82 19.00 -4.75
CA PRO A 255 -4.45 19.59 -5.94
C PRO A 255 -3.44 20.21 -6.91
N ARG A 256 -2.44 20.90 -6.35
CA ARG A 256 -1.36 21.51 -7.11
C ARG A 256 -0.46 20.47 -7.76
N LEU A 257 -0.04 19.46 -7.00
CA LEU A 257 0.82 18.37 -7.47
C LEU A 257 0.18 17.61 -8.62
N LEU A 258 -1.08 17.19 -8.46
CA LEU A 258 -1.83 16.46 -9.50
C LEU A 258 -1.95 17.28 -10.78
N ARG A 259 -2.21 18.59 -10.66
CA ARG A 259 -2.25 19.50 -11.80
C ARG A 259 -0.88 19.60 -12.49
N GLU A 260 0.21 19.78 -11.75
CA GLU A 260 1.56 19.88 -12.30
C GLU A 260 2.01 18.59 -13.03
N PHE A 261 1.65 17.40 -12.52
CA PHE A 261 1.91 16.14 -13.23
C PHE A 261 1.06 15.97 -14.49
N ARG A 262 -0.20 16.39 -14.43
CA ARG A 262 -1.18 16.21 -15.53
C ARG A 262 -0.93 17.19 -16.69
N GLU A 263 -0.54 18.42 -16.39
CA GLU A 263 -0.37 19.49 -17.39
C GLU A 263 0.97 19.43 -18.15
N ASN A 264 1.95 18.63 -17.68
CA ASN A 264 3.25 18.50 -18.32
C ASN A 264 3.38 17.16 -19.10
N PRO A 265 3.38 17.19 -20.45
CA PRO A 265 3.48 15.97 -21.26
C PRO A 265 4.77 15.18 -21.06
N ILE A 266 5.88 15.84 -20.71
CA ILE A 266 7.16 15.17 -20.45
C ILE A 266 7.04 14.35 -19.17
N TYR A 267 6.48 14.93 -18.11
CA TYR A 267 6.26 14.23 -16.84
C TYR A 267 5.33 13.04 -17.05
N HIS A 268 4.24 13.24 -17.78
CA HIS A 268 3.32 12.16 -18.14
C HIS A 268 4.04 11.02 -18.88
N SER A 269 4.92 11.33 -19.84
CA SER A 269 5.67 10.31 -20.59
C SER A 269 6.67 9.53 -19.73
N ILE A 270 7.24 10.19 -18.71
CA ILE A 270 8.20 9.58 -17.79
C ILE A 270 7.48 8.68 -16.78
N LEU A 271 6.33 9.13 -16.28
CA LEU A 271 5.60 8.46 -15.20
C LEU A 271 4.74 7.29 -15.69
N GLU A 272 4.29 7.31 -16.95
CA GLU A 272 3.41 6.29 -17.52
C GLU A 272 4.15 4.94 -17.68
N PRO A 273 3.63 3.83 -17.12
CA PRO A 273 4.22 2.51 -17.31
C PRO A 273 4.19 2.09 -18.78
N LYS A 274 5.32 1.56 -19.26
CA LYS A 274 5.39 1.03 -20.63
C LYS A 274 4.73 -0.35 -20.78
N PHE A 275 4.64 -1.09 -19.69
CA PHE A 275 4.06 -2.42 -19.67
C PHE A 275 3.43 -2.71 -18.31
N HIS A 276 2.45 -3.59 -18.34
CA HIS A 276 1.88 -4.22 -17.15
C HIS A 276 2.26 -5.70 -17.13
N SER A 277 2.28 -6.28 -15.94
CA SER A 277 2.52 -7.71 -15.70
C SER A 277 1.65 -8.21 -14.56
N LEU A 278 1.60 -9.52 -14.33
CA LEU A 278 1.04 -10.04 -13.09
C LEU A 278 1.75 -9.37 -11.91
N VAL A 279 0.97 -8.88 -10.94
CA VAL A 279 1.48 -8.27 -9.69
C VAL A 279 0.83 -8.92 -8.49
N MET A 280 1.51 -8.89 -7.35
CA MET A 280 0.90 -9.23 -6.07
C MET A 280 -0.09 -8.11 -5.66
N GLY A 281 0.29 -6.85 -5.90
CA GLY A 281 -0.51 -5.64 -5.80
C GLY A 281 -0.72 -5.10 -4.38
N ASP A 282 -0.33 -5.85 -3.35
CA ASP A 282 -0.30 -5.35 -1.97
C ASP A 282 0.83 -5.92 -1.12
N THR A 283 2.07 -5.79 -1.61
CA THR A 283 3.30 -6.29 -0.96
C THR A 283 3.72 -5.51 0.30
N ASN A 284 2.77 -4.92 1.01
CA ASN A 284 3.05 -4.40 2.35
C ASN A 284 3.63 -5.53 3.22
N THR A 285 4.53 -5.20 4.14
CA THR A 285 5.27 -6.19 4.96
C THR A 285 4.35 -7.08 5.82
N GLU A 286 3.14 -6.63 6.13
CA GLU A 286 2.07 -7.43 6.78
C GLU A 286 1.46 -8.52 5.88
N ASN A 287 1.59 -8.39 4.55
CA ASN A 287 1.05 -9.30 3.56
C ASN A 287 2.09 -10.25 2.97
N ILE A 288 3.30 -10.27 3.53
CA ILE A 288 4.37 -11.20 3.14
C ILE A 288 4.69 -12.05 4.36
N LYS A 289 4.57 -13.38 4.22
CA LYS A 289 4.85 -14.35 5.28
C LYS A 289 6.22 -15.00 5.07
N ILE A 290 6.90 -15.25 6.17
CA ILE A 290 8.13 -16.02 6.29
C ILE A 290 7.77 -17.31 7.04
N GLY A 291 7.78 -18.45 6.34
CA GLY A 291 7.49 -19.75 6.95
C GLY A 291 8.64 -20.25 7.83
N ASN A 292 9.88 -19.96 7.44
CA ASN A 292 11.07 -20.36 8.18
C ASN A 292 11.99 -19.16 8.46
N ILE A 293 12.05 -18.72 9.72
CA ILE A 293 12.90 -17.59 10.14
C ILE A 293 14.32 -18.00 10.53
N GLU A 294 14.62 -19.28 10.67
CA GLU A 294 15.94 -19.74 11.16
C GLU A 294 17.10 -19.20 10.31
N PRO A 295 17.02 -19.17 8.96
CA PRO A 295 18.10 -18.62 8.14
C PRO A 295 18.32 -17.13 8.38
N LEU A 296 17.30 -16.38 8.81
CA LEU A 296 17.39 -14.93 9.06
C LEU A 296 17.97 -14.60 10.44
N LEU A 297 17.88 -15.53 11.40
CA LEU A 297 18.39 -15.35 12.76
C LEU A 297 19.83 -15.84 12.95
N LYS A 298 20.38 -16.52 11.95
CA LYS A 298 21.73 -17.08 12.00
C LYS A 298 22.79 -15.99 11.77
N HIS A 299 23.90 -16.11 12.48
CA HIS A 299 25.10 -15.30 12.22
C HIS A 299 25.86 -15.85 11.00
N TYR A 300 26.26 -14.97 10.09
CA TYR A 300 27.06 -15.32 8.91
C TYR A 300 28.31 -14.47 8.85
N ASP A 301 29.48 -15.12 8.84
CA ASP A 301 30.78 -14.43 8.86
C ASP A 301 31.06 -13.63 7.56
N ASN A 302 30.46 -14.05 6.44
CA ASN A 302 30.58 -13.39 5.13
C ASN A 302 29.20 -13.01 4.59
N PHE A 303 28.41 -12.29 5.40
CA PHE A 303 27.08 -11.85 5.00
C PHE A 303 27.13 -10.89 3.80
N SER A 304 26.23 -11.07 2.85
CA SER A 304 26.04 -10.17 1.71
C SER A 304 24.56 -9.85 1.57
N VAL A 305 24.23 -8.56 1.51
CA VAL A 305 22.86 -8.09 1.29
C VAL A 305 22.37 -8.52 -0.11
N THR A 306 23.24 -8.43 -1.10
CA THR A 306 22.91 -8.70 -2.50
C THR A 306 22.99 -10.18 -2.87
N ASN A 307 23.74 -10.99 -2.13
CA ASN A 307 23.81 -12.44 -2.32
C ASN A 307 23.73 -13.14 -0.96
N PRO A 308 22.57 -13.07 -0.28
CA PRO A 308 22.45 -13.62 1.05
C PRO A 308 22.57 -15.15 1.02
N PRO A 309 22.99 -15.76 2.14
CA PRO A 309 23.19 -17.20 2.27
C PRO A 309 21.88 -18.00 2.40
N PHE A 310 20.75 -17.39 2.03
CA PHE A 310 19.41 -17.98 2.07
C PHE A 310 18.62 -17.55 0.83
N THR A 311 17.72 -18.41 0.35
CA THR A 311 16.80 -18.13 -0.75
C THR A 311 15.37 -17.87 -0.28
N ALA A 312 14.50 -17.49 -1.20
CA ALA A 312 13.06 -17.36 -0.93
C ALA A 312 12.43 -18.71 -0.52
N GLU A 313 12.95 -19.81 -1.05
CA GLU A 313 12.54 -21.17 -0.69
C GLU A 313 13.01 -21.55 0.71
N ASP A 314 14.26 -21.25 1.08
CA ASP A 314 14.82 -21.58 2.40
C ASP A 314 14.03 -20.94 3.55
N ILE A 315 13.59 -19.68 3.34
CA ILE A 315 12.79 -18.91 4.31
C ILE A 315 11.28 -19.04 4.07
N GLU A 316 10.88 -19.82 3.06
CA GLU A 316 9.50 -20.14 2.71
C GLU A 316 8.61 -18.90 2.49
N ILE A 317 9.04 -17.95 1.65
CA ILE A 317 8.24 -16.75 1.33
C ILE A 317 6.89 -17.12 0.74
N ARG A 318 5.83 -16.53 1.30
CA ARG A 318 4.45 -16.61 0.78
C ARG A 318 3.80 -15.23 0.80
N PHE A 319 2.90 -14.99 -0.15
CA PHE A 319 2.15 -13.76 -0.26
C PHE A 319 0.71 -13.95 0.22
N LEU A 320 0.17 -12.96 0.91
CA LEU A 320 -1.18 -12.93 1.44
C LEU A 320 -1.94 -11.72 0.93
N ASP A 321 -3.26 -11.81 0.95
CA ASP A 321 -4.14 -10.73 0.55
C ASP A 321 -3.76 -10.04 -0.78
N PRO A 322 -3.47 -10.79 -1.87
CA PRO A 322 -3.09 -10.14 -3.12
C PRO A 322 -4.23 -9.26 -3.60
N ARG A 323 -3.88 -8.06 -4.07
CA ARG A 323 -4.84 -7.08 -4.59
C ARG A 323 -4.42 -6.74 -6.00
N ALA A 324 -4.82 -7.54 -6.98
CA ALA A 324 -4.81 -7.05 -8.34
C ALA A 324 -5.71 -5.81 -8.40
N ILE A 325 -5.12 -4.64 -8.59
CA ILE A 325 -5.86 -3.41 -8.90
C ILE A 325 -6.16 -3.51 -10.40
N GLY A 326 -6.99 -4.49 -10.76
CA GLY A 326 -7.26 -4.85 -12.16
C GLY A 326 -7.57 -3.61 -12.97
N PHE A 327 -6.69 -3.31 -13.92
CA PHE A 327 -6.88 -2.25 -14.87
C PHE A 327 -8.03 -2.63 -15.81
N TYR A 328 -9.14 -1.88 -15.77
CA TYR A 328 -10.27 -1.80 -16.73
C TYR A 328 -10.95 -3.08 -17.24
N GLU A 329 -10.53 -4.27 -16.88
CA GLU A 329 -11.05 -5.47 -17.51
C GLU A 329 -11.77 -6.35 -16.48
N ASN A 330 -13.11 -6.37 -16.60
CA ASN A 330 -14.00 -7.26 -15.88
C ASN A 330 -13.64 -8.72 -16.16
N GLY A 331 -12.77 -9.30 -15.33
CA GLY A 331 -12.70 -10.74 -15.12
C GLY A 331 -11.49 -11.47 -15.72
N VAL A 332 -10.99 -12.38 -14.88
CA VAL A 332 -10.40 -13.70 -15.19
C VAL A 332 -9.08 -13.73 -15.99
N ASP A 333 -8.84 -12.83 -16.94
CA ASP A 333 -7.72 -12.93 -17.91
C ASP A 333 -6.76 -11.72 -17.91
N THR A 334 -6.95 -10.75 -17.02
CA THR A 334 -6.44 -9.37 -17.22
C THR A 334 -5.77 -8.76 -15.98
N ASN A 335 -5.37 -9.61 -15.03
CA ASN A 335 -4.70 -9.27 -13.75
C ASN A 335 -3.27 -8.72 -13.90
N ALA A 336 -3.00 -7.97 -14.97
CA ALA A 336 -1.74 -7.31 -15.19
C ALA A 336 -1.85 -5.82 -14.81
N ASP A 337 -0.93 -5.37 -13.98
CA ASP A 337 -0.83 -4.00 -13.46
C ASP A 337 0.63 -3.53 -13.53
N ASP A 338 0.90 -2.30 -13.09
CA ASP A 338 2.25 -1.76 -12.97
C ASP A 338 3.07 -2.55 -11.92
N PRO A 339 4.11 -3.31 -12.32
CA PRO A 339 4.95 -4.07 -11.38
C PRO A 339 5.69 -3.21 -10.37
N MET A 340 5.89 -1.91 -10.67
CA MET A 340 6.51 -0.97 -9.75
C MET A 340 5.69 -0.81 -8.46
N TYR A 341 4.39 -1.14 -8.48
CA TYR A 341 3.51 -1.12 -7.31
C TYR A 341 3.89 -2.14 -6.22
N ASP A 342 4.63 -3.19 -6.58
CA ASP A 342 5.05 -4.24 -5.65
C ASP A 342 6.32 -3.88 -4.83
N ASN A 343 6.83 -2.65 -4.96
CA ASN A 343 7.96 -2.17 -4.16
C ASN A 343 7.59 -1.72 -2.73
N LYS A 344 6.41 -2.12 -2.23
CA LYS A 344 5.92 -1.69 -0.92
C LYS A 344 6.78 -2.06 0.30
N PRO A 345 7.67 -3.07 0.31
CA PRO A 345 8.63 -3.21 1.42
C PRO A 345 9.44 -1.92 1.69
N TRP A 346 9.76 -1.13 0.65
CA TRP A 346 10.34 0.20 0.81
C TRP A 346 9.32 1.25 1.30
N HIS A 347 8.04 1.14 0.94
CA HIS A 347 6.95 1.93 1.52
C HIS A 347 6.79 1.71 3.03
N ASN A 348 6.91 0.47 3.48
CA ASN A 348 6.85 0.11 4.90
C ASN A 348 8.01 0.70 5.71
N SER A 349 9.22 0.63 5.16
CA SER A 349 10.46 1.09 5.80
C SER A 349 10.75 2.57 5.54
N LEU A 350 11.21 2.92 4.34
CA LEU A 350 11.55 4.30 3.94
C LEU A 350 10.34 5.24 3.99
N GLY A 351 9.16 4.74 3.62
CA GLY A 351 7.92 5.51 3.67
C GLY A 351 7.32 5.66 5.07
N ASN A 352 7.89 5.01 6.09
CA ASN A 352 7.38 4.99 7.47
C ASN A 352 5.99 4.35 7.64
N TYR A 353 5.47 3.60 6.67
CA TYR A 353 4.12 3.04 6.77
C TYR A 353 3.96 2.09 7.96
N ASP A 354 4.97 1.28 8.30
CA ASP A 354 4.90 0.41 9.50
C ASP A 354 4.83 1.21 10.80
N LYS A 355 5.55 2.34 10.88
CA LYS A 355 5.50 3.26 12.03
C LYS A 355 4.12 3.91 12.13
N ILE A 356 3.55 4.35 11.02
CA ILE A 356 2.20 4.94 10.97
C ILE A 356 1.13 3.90 11.31
N HIS A 357 1.21 2.70 10.74
CA HIS A 357 0.23 1.65 10.95
C HIS A 357 0.26 1.10 12.38
N GLY A 358 1.46 1.06 12.99
CA GLY A 358 1.67 0.75 14.40
C GLY A 358 1.36 1.90 15.37
N GLU A 359 0.94 3.07 14.87
CA GLU A 359 0.66 4.29 15.65
C GLU A 359 1.84 4.85 16.47
N TYR A 360 3.07 4.60 16.03
CA TYR A 360 4.30 5.09 16.66
C TYR A 360 4.65 6.53 16.22
N PHE A 361 3.69 7.43 16.39
CA PHE A 361 3.83 8.83 16.02
C PHE A 361 2.81 9.74 16.71
N ASP A 362 3.19 11.01 16.81
CA ASP A 362 2.33 12.12 17.18
C ASP A 362 2.04 13.03 15.98
N LEU A 363 0.82 13.56 15.95
CA LEU A 363 0.38 14.50 14.92
C LEU A 363 -0.38 15.67 15.53
N ALA A 364 0.01 16.88 15.13
CA ALA A 364 -0.73 18.10 15.39
C ALA A 364 -1.17 18.75 14.08
N TYR A 365 -2.44 19.15 14.01
CA TYR A 365 -3.02 19.85 12.87
C TYR A 365 -3.57 21.21 13.29
N GLN A 366 -3.19 22.26 12.56
CA GLN A 366 -3.68 23.62 12.77
C GLN A 366 -3.86 24.30 11.42
N LEU A 367 -4.71 25.34 11.38
CA LEU A 367 -4.84 26.22 10.21
C LEU A 367 -4.24 27.57 10.57
N HIS A 368 -3.24 28.03 9.80
CA HIS A 368 -2.63 29.35 9.99
C HIS A 368 -2.72 30.17 8.71
N ARG A 369 -3.43 31.30 8.76
CA ARG A 369 -3.67 32.17 7.59
C ARG A 369 -4.13 31.37 6.36
N GLU A 370 -5.10 30.48 6.57
CA GLU A 370 -5.69 29.61 5.54
C GLU A 370 -4.77 28.52 4.97
N ILE A 371 -3.51 28.45 5.42
CA ILE A 371 -2.60 27.36 5.06
C ILE A 371 -2.69 26.25 6.12
N PRO A 372 -2.93 24.99 5.72
CA PRO A 372 -2.88 23.86 6.65
C PRO A 372 -1.46 23.64 7.15
N HIS A 373 -1.31 23.48 8.46
CA HIS A 373 -0.06 23.18 9.14
C HIS A 373 -0.18 21.82 9.83
N ILE A 374 0.67 20.87 9.44
CA ILE A 374 0.78 19.57 10.07
C ILE A 374 2.19 19.38 10.61
N LEU A 375 2.27 19.02 11.89
CA LEU A 375 3.48 18.53 12.54
C LEU A 375 3.31 17.03 12.75
N LEU A 376 4.19 16.24 12.15
CA LEU A 376 4.25 14.78 12.26
C LEU A 376 5.63 14.41 12.82
N ALA A 377 5.64 13.80 13.99
CA ALA A 377 6.85 13.32 14.65
C ALA A 377 6.71 11.83 14.96
N PHE A 378 7.70 11.03 14.56
CA PHE A 378 7.75 9.61 14.85
C PHE A 378 8.43 9.35 16.20
N ASP A 379 7.96 8.34 16.92
CA ASP A 379 8.51 7.99 18.22
C ASP A 379 9.93 7.42 18.06
N GLU A 380 10.91 7.97 18.78
CA GLU A 380 12.30 7.50 18.71
C GLU A 380 12.47 6.05 19.23
N GLU A 381 11.59 5.62 20.15
CA GLU A 381 11.62 4.28 20.74
C GLU A 381 10.68 3.28 20.02
N ASN A 382 10.29 3.56 18.77
CA ASN A 382 9.45 2.64 18.00
C ASN A 382 10.20 1.31 17.72
N PRO A 383 9.50 0.16 17.69
CA PRO A 383 10.15 -1.14 17.58
C PRO A 383 10.76 -1.42 16.20
N TYR A 384 10.51 -0.57 15.20
CA TYR A 384 11.12 -0.69 13.87
C TYR A 384 12.43 0.09 13.75
N GLU A 385 12.74 0.97 14.71
CA GLU A 385 13.84 1.92 14.58
C GLU A 385 15.18 1.22 14.38
N LEU A 386 15.49 0.20 15.18
CA LEU A 386 16.75 -0.55 15.08
C LEU A 386 16.96 -1.22 13.72
N SER A 387 15.87 -1.63 13.08
CA SER A 387 15.91 -2.38 11.82
C SER A 387 15.80 -1.48 10.59
N TYR A 388 15.17 -0.31 10.70
CA TYR A 388 14.91 0.59 9.58
C TYR A 388 15.82 1.83 9.55
N SER A 389 16.40 2.23 10.68
CA SER A 389 17.28 3.41 10.71
C SER A 389 18.53 3.19 9.86
N GLY A 390 18.74 4.03 8.84
CA GLY A 390 19.85 3.90 7.90
C GLY A 390 19.69 2.78 6.87
N ILE A 391 18.51 2.17 6.72
CA ILE A 391 18.27 1.11 5.73
C ILE A 391 18.38 1.62 4.29
N GLU A 392 18.19 2.93 4.08
CA GLU A 392 18.36 3.61 2.79
C GLU A 392 19.77 3.46 2.21
N GLU A 393 20.79 3.23 3.05
CA GLU A 393 22.17 2.97 2.61
C GLU A 393 22.26 1.73 1.71
N HIS A 394 21.33 0.79 1.85
CA HIS A 394 21.26 -0.45 1.06
C HIS A 394 20.34 -0.35 -0.16
N PHE A 395 19.65 0.78 -0.37
CA PHE A 395 18.67 0.92 -1.45
C PHE A 395 19.30 0.66 -2.81
N SER A 396 20.40 1.35 -3.13
CA SER A 396 21.09 1.22 -4.42
C SER A 396 21.55 -0.21 -4.72
N GLU A 397 22.20 -0.88 -3.76
CA GLU A 397 22.68 -2.25 -3.97
C GLU A 397 21.54 -3.28 -4.06
N VAL A 398 20.48 -3.15 -3.26
CA VAL A 398 19.32 -4.05 -3.30
C VAL A 398 18.59 -3.93 -4.63
N MET A 399 18.30 -2.70 -5.08
CA MET A 399 17.60 -2.48 -6.34
C MET A 399 18.46 -2.92 -7.53
N THR A 400 19.76 -2.64 -7.50
CA THR A 400 20.71 -3.12 -8.51
C THR A 400 20.70 -4.64 -8.59
N ALA A 401 20.76 -5.33 -7.45
CA ALA A 401 20.80 -6.78 -7.38
C ALA A 401 19.47 -7.45 -7.73
N ALA A 402 18.33 -6.83 -7.41
CA ALA A 402 17.00 -7.37 -7.69
C ALA A 402 16.60 -7.21 -9.16
N TRP A 403 16.99 -6.09 -9.78
CA TRP A 403 16.61 -5.74 -11.14
C TRP A 403 17.74 -5.85 -12.17
N LYS A 404 18.93 -6.27 -11.71
CA LYS A 404 20.13 -6.47 -12.55
C LYS A 404 20.53 -5.18 -13.27
N LEU A 405 20.53 -4.05 -12.54
CA LEU A 405 20.75 -2.73 -13.13
C LEU A 405 22.19 -2.53 -13.63
N ASP A 406 23.12 -3.34 -13.15
CA ASP A 406 24.50 -3.44 -13.63
C ASP A 406 24.60 -4.06 -15.03
N ASN A 407 23.57 -4.81 -15.46
CA ASN A 407 23.46 -5.34 -16.81
C ASN A 407 22.67 -4.37 -17.71
N PRO A 408 23.28 -3.77 -18.75
CA PRO A 408 22.57 -2.90 -19.70
C PRO A 408 21.41 -3.57 -20.42
N ASP A 409 21.45 -4.90 -20.55
CA ASP A 409 20.41 -5.71 -21.21
C ASP A 409 19.30 -6.15 -20.25
N SER A 410 19.33 -5.70 -18.98
CA SER A 410 18.27 -6.01 -18.04
C SER A 410 16.94 -5.40 -18.46
N ASP A 411 15.86 -6.04 -18.04
CA ASP A 411 14.52 -5.64 -18.45
C ASP A 411 14.20 -4.20 -18.05
N VAL A 412 14.59 -3.80 -16.84
CA VAL A 412 14.36 -2.46 -16.31
C VAL A 412 15.15 -1.42 -17.11
N ASN A 413 16.43 -1.66 -17.40
CA ASN A 413 17.23 -0.71 -18.17
C ASN A 413 16.67 -0.50 -19.60
N GLN A 414 16.20 -1.57 -20.24
CA GLN A 414 15.66 -1.51 -21.61
C GLN A 414 14.25 -0.91 -21.65
N ASN A 415 13.38 -1.29 -20.71
CA ASN A 415 11.96 -1.00 -20.80
C ASN A 415 11.50 0.12 -19.86
N ASP A 416 12.24 0.43 -18.79
CA ASP A 416 11.90 1.45 -17.80
C ASP A 416 13.13 2.28 -17.35
N PRO A 417 13.76 3.04 -18.26
CA PRO A 417 14.98 3.79 -17.95
C PRO A 417 14.77 4.90 -16.89
N ASN A 418 13.51 5.29 -16.64
CA ASN A 418 13.15 6.30 -15.64
C ASN A 418 12.51 5.67 -14.39
N TRP A 419 12.74 4.37 -14.16
CA TRP A 419 12.14 3.61 -13.08
C TRP A 419 12.26 4.31 -11.72
N LEU A 420 13.37 4.99 -11.45
CA LEU A 420 13.66 5.61 -10.16
C LEU A 420 12.62 6.68 -9.82
N ILE A 421 12.26 7.49 -10.81
CA ILE A 421 11.26 8.56 -10.65
C ILE A 421 9.87 7.94 -10.52
N ARG A 422 9.58 6.89 -11.29
CA ARG A 422 8.33 6.14 -11.18
C ARG A 422 8.18 5.45 -9.83
N PHE A 423 9.26 4.92 -9.26
CA PHE A 423 9.30 4.36 -7.92
C PHE A 423 8.87 5.39 -6.89
N VAL A 424 9.53 6.56 -6.86
CA VAL A 424 9.20 7.66 -5.92
C VAL A 424 7.78 8.17 -6.13
N PHE A 425 7.34 8.27 -7.39
CA PHE A 425 5.97 8.66 -7.74
C PHE A 425 4.92 7.69 -7.18
N LEU A 426 5.13 6.38 -7.37
CA LEU A 426 4.18 5.37 -6.92
C LEU A 426 4.11 5.25 -5.40
N MET A 427 5.23 5.47 -4.71
CA MET A 427 5.24 5.59 -3.26
C MET A 427 4.30 6.71 -2.82
N GLY A 428 4.43 7.89 -3.43
CA GLY A 428 3.58 9.05 -3.12
C GLY A 428 2.13 8.88 -3.51
N SER A 429 1.85 8.32 -4.70
CA SER A 429 0.48 8.09 -5.18
C SER A 429 -0.24 7.04 -4.34
N HIS A 430 0.48 6.01 -3.87
CA HIS A 430 -0.08 5.01 -2.96
C HIS A 430 -0.49 5.65 -1.64
N PHE A 431 0.41 6.35 -0.94
CA PHE A 431 0.08 7.06 0.29
C PHE A 431 -1.09 8.03 0.10
N ALA A 432 -1.06 8.88 -0.93
CA ALA A 432 -2.10 9.86 -1.21
C ALA A 432 -3.49 9.23 -1.43
N ALA A 433 -3.51 7.97 -1.90
CA ALA A 433 -4.73 7.19 -2.12
C ALA A 433 -5.14 6.33 -0.91
N MET A 434 -4.42 6.29 0.21
CA MET A 434 -4.76 5.41 1.35
C MET A 434 -5.57 6.01 2.52
N PRO A 435 -5.85 7.33 2.64
CA PRO A 435 -6.55 7.85 3.82
C PRO A 435 -7.89 7.17 4.19
N PRO A 436 -8.80 6.84 3.24
CA PRO A 436 -10.10 6.25 3.60
C PRO A 436 -10.04 4.91 4.34
N TYR A 437 -8.95 4.15 4.17
CA TYR A 437 -8.79 2.83 4.78
C TYR A 437 -8.28 2.90 6.22
N HIS A 438 -7.91 4.08 6.68
CA HIS A 438 -7.20 4.27 7.96
C HIS A 438 -8.00 5.05 8.99
N PHE A 439 -9.29 5.30 8.73
CA PHE A 439 -10.17 5.93 9.72
C PHE A 439 -10.31 5.06 10.97
N SER A 440 -10.19 5.70 12.12
CA SER A 440 -10.33 5.06 13.42
C SER A 440 -11.72 5.32 14.00
N LYS A 441 -12.31 4.29 14.59
CA LYS A 441 -13.52 4.39 15.43
C LYS A 441 -13.10 4.37 16.90
N ASN A 442 -13.91 4.97 17.77
CA ASN A 442 -13.72 4.83 19.21
C ASN A 442 -14.14 3.42 19.68
N ASN A 443 -14.02 3.17 20.99
CA ASN A 443 -14.39 1.89 21.60
C ASN A 443 -15.88 1.52 21.45
N ASP A 444 -16.74 2.49 21.12
CA ASP A 444 -18.17 2.30 20.89
C ASP A 444 -18.49 2.09 19.39
N GLY A 445 -17.46 2.01 18.53
CA GLY A 445 -17.63 1.87 17.08
C GLY A 445 -18.04 3.16 16.37
N VAL A 446 -18.01 4.30 17.06
CA VAL A 446 -18.39 5.61 16.52
C VAL A 446 -17.18 6.29 15.90
N LEU A 447 -17.33 6.78 14.67
CA LEU A 447 -16.33 7.62 14.01
C LEU A 447 -16.28 8.99 14.70
N ILE A 448 -15.14 9.33 15.32
CA ILE A 448 -14.91 10.65 15.89
C ILE A 448 -14.17 11.51 14.87
N ASP A 449 -14.87 12.46 14.28
CA ASP A 449 -14.34 13.35 13.25
C ASP A 449 -13.60 14.56 13.85
N ASN A 450 -12.33 14.35 14.19
CA ASN A 450 -11.34 15.40 14.43
C ASN A 450 -9.92 14.89 14.15
N ALA A 451 -9.00 15.81 13.92
CA ALA A 451 -7.62 15.50 13.55
C ALA A 451 -6.86 14.66 14.59
N HIS A 452 -7.18 14.78 15.88
CA HIS A 452 -6.53 13.98 16.92
C HIS A 452 -6.93 12.51 16.84
N HIS A 453 -8.22 12.22 16.69
CA HIS A 453 -8.72 10.85 16.55
C HIS A 453 -8.41 10.24 15.18
N GLN A 454 -8.35 11.08 14.15
CA GLN A 454 -8.02 10.68 12.78
C GLN A 454 -6.58 11.04 12.40
N LYS A 455 -5.64 10.89 13.34
CA LYS A 455 -4.22 11.17 13.11
C LYS A 455 -3.58 10.27 12.06
N ARG A 456 -3.97 8.99 11.99
CA ARG A 456 -3.46 8.00 11.03
C ARG A 456 -3.72 8.36 9.57
N PRO A 457 -4.97 8.63 9.14
CA PRO A 457 -5.23 8.99 7.76
C PRO A 457 -4.62 10.35 7.37
N LEU A 458 -4.44 11.28 8.33
CA LEU A 458 -3.70 12.53 8.11
C LEU A 458 -2.19 12.31 7.93
N ALA A 459 -1.56 11.44 8.72
CA ALA A 459 -0.14 11.10 8.58
C ALA A 459 0.14 10.48 7.20
N ILE A 460 -0.74 9.58 6.74
CA ILE A 460 -0.69 8.97 5.40
C ILE A 460 -0.83 10.02 4.29
N TYR A 461 -1.78 10.95 4.43
CA TYR A 461 -1.94 12.06 3.50
C TYR A 461 -0.66 12.90 3.38
N VAL A 462 -0.02 13.20 4.51
CA VAL A 462 1.24 13.96 4.60
C VAL A 462 2.40 13.22 3.93
N GLU A 463 2.58 11.92 4.17
CA GLU A 463 3.62 11.14 3.50
C GLU A 463 3.43 11.14 1.99
N GLY A 464 2.20 11.00 1.50
CA GLY A 464 1.90 11.09 0.07
C GLY A 464 2.36 12.41 -0.55
N ILE A 465 2.13 13.53 0.15
CA ILE A 465 2.59 14.85 -0.28
C ILE A 465 4.11 14.97 -0.32
N LYS A 466 4.82 14.43 0.68
CA LYS A 466 6.28 14.46 0.74
C LYS A 466 6.89 13.73 -0.47
N TRP A 467 6.43 12.51 -0.74
CA TRP A 467 6.92 11.69 -1.85
C TRP A 467 6.58 12.29 -3.22
N LEU A 468 5.38 12.85 -3.38
CA LEU A 468 5.00 13.51 -4.64
C LEU A 468 5.77 14.82 -4.87
N ASN A 469 6.05 15.62 -3.82
CA ASN A 469 6.95 16.77 -3.96
C ASN A 469 8.37 16.33 -4.35
N LEU A 470 8.88 15.25 -3.75
CA LEU A 470 10.19 14.69 -4.12
C LEU A 470 10.22 14.24 -5.58
N THR A 471 9.18 13.55 -6.05
CA THR A 471 9.02 13.16 -7.46
C THR A 471 9.10 14.37 -8.38
N LEU A 472 8.37 15.43 -8.04
CA LEU A 472 8.37 16.65 -8.82
C LEU A 472 9.75 17.32 -8.81
N ASP A 473 10.42 17.41 -7.66
CA ASP A 473 11.76 17.99 -7.55
C ASP A 473 12.78 17.18 -8.39
N MET A 474 12.63 15.85 -8.50
CA MET A 474 13.41 15.01 -9.44
C MET A 474 13.12 15.36 -10.90
N LEU A 475 11.83 15.45 -11.28
CA LEU A 475 11.41 15.80 -12.63
C LEU A 475 11.86 17.21 -13.05
N GLU A 476 11.91 18.14 -12.12
CA GLU A 476 12.41 19.51 -12.30
C GLU A 476 13.95 19.59 -12.33
N GLY A 477 14.66 18.48 -12.09
CA GLY A 477 16.13 18.41 -12.09
C GLY A 477 16.78 19.05 -10.87
N LYS A 478 16.06 19.18 -9.75
CA LYS A 478 16.57 19.72 -8.47
C LYS A 478 17.24 18.65 -7.61
N ILE A 479 16.98 17.39 -7.91
CA ILE A 479 17.56 16.22 -7.26
C ILE A 479 18.36 15.46 -8.31
N ASP A 480 19.65 15.26 -8.06
CA ASP A 480 20.60 14.58 -8.93
C ASP A 480 20.88 13.14 -8.48
N GLU A 481 20.55 12.79 -7.24
CA GLU A 481 20.72 11.46 -6.67
C GLU A 481 19.58 11.11 -5.69
N PHE A 482 19.20 9.84 -5.65
CA PHE A 482 18.33 9.26 -4.63
C PHE A 482 18.94 7.98 -4.07
N HIS A 483 19.37 8.04 -2.80
CA HIS A 483 19.92 6.92 -2.03
C HIS A 483 20.98 6.11 -2.81
N GLY A 484 21.99 6.79 -3.36
CA GLY A 484 23.08 6.16 -4.10
C GLY A 484 22.77 5.79 -5.55
N ILE A 485 21.62 6.21 -6.10
CA ILE A 485 21.29 6.03 -7.52
C ILE A 485 21.13 7.41 -8.18
N PRO A 486 21.85 7.69 -9.28
CA PRO A 486 21.68 8.94 -10.03
C PRO A 486 20.27 9.10 -10.58
N VAL A 487 19.70 10.30 -10.44
CA VAL A 487 18.44 10.68 -11.06
C VAL A 487 18.72 11.12 -12.50
N PRO A 488 18.04 10.56 -13.52
CA PRO A 488 18.26 11.00 -14.90
C PRO A 488 17.93 12.49 -15.07
N ASN A 489 18.78 13.24 -15.79
CA ASN A 489 18.58 14.67 -16.01
C ASN A 489 17.81 14.95 -17.32
N PHE A 490 16.66 15.62 -17.22
CA PHE A 490 15.78 15.93 -18.36
C PHE A 490 15.84 17.38 -18.82
N GLN A 491 16.59 18.26 -18.14
CA GLN A 491 16.71 19.67 -18.54
C GLN A 491 17.36 19.84 -19.93
N ILE A 492 18.08 18.83 -20.41
CA ILE A 492 18.69 18.80 -21.75
C ILE A 492 17.64 18.74 -22.87
N PHE A 493 16.48 18.11 -22.64
CA PHE A 493 15.42 17.97 -23.66
C PHE A 493 14.55 19.23 -23.82
N ASN A 494 14.42 20.06 -22.78
CA ASN A 494 13.69 21.33 -22.87
C ASN A 494 14.40 22.33 -23.79
N HIS A 495 15.74 22.32 -23.81
CA HIS A 495 16.51 23.22 -24.66
C HIS A 495 16.36 22.87 -26.15
N GLU A 496 16.29 21.59 -26.50
CA GLU A 496 16.09 21.14 -27.89
C GLU A 496 14.66 21.41 -28.39
N LEU A 497 13.63 21.19 -27.55
CA LEU A 497 12.24 21.49 -27.89
C LEU A 497 11.95 22.99 -28.02
N GLU A 498 12.65 23.85 -27.27
CA GLU A 498 12.59 25.31 -27.44
C GLU A 498 13.30 25.78 -28.71
N THR A 499 14.41 25.15 -29.12
CA THR A 499 15.08 25.49 -30.39
C THR A 499 14.30 25.12 -31.65
N VAL A 500 13.36 24.16 -31.58
CA VAL A 500 12.47 23.81 -32.70
C VAL A 500 11.26 24.75 -32.83
N LYS A 501 11.03 25.65 -31.85
CA LYS A 501 9.99 26.69 -31.89
C LYS A 501 10.49 28.06 -32.39
N ALA A 502 11.67 28.13 -33.03
CA ALA A 502 12.04 29.33 -33.77
C ALA A 502 11.17 29.45 -35.04
N PRO A 503 10.61 30.63 -35.36
CA PRO A 503 9.68 30.78 -36.48
C PRO A 503 10.41 30.53 -37.80
N LEU A 504 9.88 29.62 -38.61
CA LEU A 504 10.18 29.55 -40.04
C LEU A 504 9.64 30.85 -40.67
N ASP A 505 10.54 31.81 -40.90
CA ASP A 505 10.32 32.94 -41.79
C ASP A 505 10.04 32.39 -43.19
N TYR A 506 8.76 32.25 -43.54
CA TYR A 506 8.34 32.03 -44.91
C TYR A 506 8.47 33.36 -45.66
N ALA A 507 9.59 33.52 -46.37
CA ALA A 507 9.70 34.48 -47.45
C ALA A 507 8.65 34.13 -48.53
N VAL A 508 7.69 35.03 -48.74
CA VAL A 508 6.74 34.98 -49.85
C VAL A 508 7.48 35.44 -51.11
N PRO A 509 7.56 34.64 -52.19
CA PRO A 509 8.02 35.13 -53.47
C PRO A 509 6.89 35.91 -54.14
N GLU A 510 7.18 37.15 -54.50
CA GLU A 510 6.36 37.96 -55.41
C GLU A 510 6.25 37.32 -56.79
N ASN A 511 5.08 37.54 -57.40
CA ASN A 511 4.69 37.31 -58.80
C ASN A 511 4.14 35.94 -59.16
N PHE A 512 2.83 35.87 -59.40
CA PHE A 512 2.30 35.50 -60.73
C PHE A 512 0.86 36.00 -60.90
N THR A 513 0.64 36.74 -61.98
CA THR A 513 -0.61 37.35 -62.40
C THR A 513 -1.56 36.37 -63.10
N ALA A 514 -2.86 36.56 -62.83
CA ALA A 514 -4.05 36.38 -63.68
C ALA A 514 -4.17 35.16 -64.62
N ASN A 515 -5.26 34.38 -64.45
CA ASN A 515 -6.32 34.36 -65.45
C ASN A 515 -7.65 33.74 -64.97
N GLN A 516 -8.70 34.21 -65.62
CA GLN A 516 -10.15 34.02 -65.47
C GLN A 516 -10.61 32.56 -65.53
N SER A 517 -11.69 32.19 -64.82
CA SER A 517 -13.06 32.14 -65.37
C SER A 517 -14.01 31.27 -64.52
N ASP A 518 -15.19 31.83 -64.26
CA ASP A 518 -16.52 31.19 -64.24
C ASP A 518 -16.95 30.15 -63.19
N ASP A 519 -18.00 30.57 -62.48
CA ASP A 519 -19.34 29.95 -62.37
C ASP A 519 -19.80 29.37 -61.01
N ARG A 520 -20.79 30.10 -60.46
CA ARG A 520 -22.03 29.66 -59.79
C ARG A 520 -21.97 28.42 -58.88
N SER A 521 -22.23 28.64 -57.59
CA SER A 521 -23.56 28.44 -56.96
C SER A 521 -23.46 28.10 -55.47
N THR A 522 -24.03 28.97 -54.64
CA THR A 522 -24.50 28.68 -53.28
C THR A 522 -25.87 27.96 -53.36
N PRO A 523 -26.26 27.11 -52.40
CA PRO A 523 -26.90 27.60 -51.17
C PRO A 523 -26.50 26.78 -49.90
N VAL A 524 -26.22 27.42 -48.76
CA VAL A 524 -27.16 27.68 -47.64
C VAL A 524 -28.11 26.51 -47.32
N PHE A 525 -27.94 25.86 -46.17
CA PHE A 525 -29.05 25.58 -45.24
C PHE A 525 -28.57 25.37 -43.79
N GLN A 526 -29.39 25.89 -42.90
CA GLN A 526 -29.19 26.07 -41.46
C GLN A 526 -29.46 24.80 -40.63
N ARG A 527 -28.86 24.84 -39.43
CA ARG A 527 -29.31 24.26 -38.15
C ARG A 527 -30.75 23.75 -38.06
N ALA A 528 -30.92 22.62 -37.37
CA ALA A 528 -31.96 22.48 -36.36
C ALA A 528 -31.48 21.51 -35.26
N ALA A 529 -31.51 22.01 -34.02
CA ALA A 529 -31.45 21.23 -32.80
C ALA A 529 -32.86 20.78 -32.40
N LYS A 530 -32.94 19.65 -31.71
CA LYS A 530 -33.81 19.46 -30.54
C LYS A 530 -33.16 18.47 -29.60
#